data_AF-A0A965PVU6-F1
#
_entry.id   AF-A0A965PVU6-F1
#
_cell.length_a   1.000
_cell.length_b   1.000
_cell.length_c   1.000
_cell.angle_alpha   90.00
_cell.angle_beta   90.00
_cell.angle_gamma   90.00
#
_symmetry.space_group_name_H-M   'P 1'
#
loop_
_entity.id
_entity.type
_entity.pdbx_description
1 polymer ?
#
loop_
_entity_poly.entity_id
_entity_poly.type
_entity_poly.pdbx_seq_one_letter_code
_entity_poly.pdbx_strand_id
1 'polypeptide(L)'
;MPYSKLGSIPKPETDGTEGWIEVPEAPEAPEGKEVVWWYPPGWVIRDPKPEGDWNWSQSEEKWVETVHADQGDITIIDAGTTDVSVNLASATGV
;
A
#
# COMPACT_ATOMS: atom_id res chain seq x y z
N MET A 1 -17.30 -19.71 -4.93
CA MET A 1 -17.63 -18.27 -5.04
C MET A 1 -17.56 -17.63 -3.65
N PRO A 2 -16.51 -16.85 -3.37
CA PRO A 2 -16.37 -16.14 -2.10
C PRO A 2 -17.10 -14.78 -2.10
N TYR A 3 -17.29 -14.23 -0.90
CA TYR A 3 -17.95 -12.95 -0.66
C TYR A 3 -16.95 -11.92 -0.12
N SER A 4 -16.99 -10.69 -0.63
CA SER A 4 -16.21 -9.56 -0.10
C SER A 4 -17.14 -8.45 0.41
N LYS A 5 -16.75 -7.76 1.48
CA LYS A 5 -17.47 -6.61 2.02
C LYS A 5 -16.51 -5.43 2.15
N LEU A 6 -16.84 -4.32 1.50
CA LEU A 6 -16.05 -3.07 1.54
C LEU A 6 -14.56 -3.26 1.19
N GLY A 7 -14.23 -4.17 0.26
CA GLY A 7 -12.84 -4.45 -0.11
C GLY A 7 -12.10 -5.38 0.85
N SER A 8 -12.77 -5.96 1.85
CA SER A 8 -12.19 -6.98 2.72
C SER A 8 -11.82 -8.24 1.94
N ILE A 9 -10.82 -8.99 2.43
CA ILE A 9 -10.40 -10.27 1.87
C ILE A 9 -11.63 -11.19 1.72
N PRO A 10 -11.83 -11.81 0.55
CA PRO A 10 -13.00 -12.63 0.27
C PRO A 10 -13.09 -13.82 1.22
N LYS A 11 -14.28 -14.06 1.75
CA LYS A 11 -14.57 -15.16 2.69
C LYS A 11 -15.49 -16.19 2.04
N PRO A 12 -15.35 -17.47 2.41
CA PRO A 12 -16.24 -18.52 1.91
C PRO A 12 -17.68 -18.38 2.41
N GLU A 13 -17.90 -17.67 3.52
CA GLU A 13 -19.20 -17.45 4.13
C GLU A 13 -19.41 -15.97 4.45
N THR A 14 -20.66 -15.50 4.36
CA THR A 14 -21.05 -14.14 4.77
C THR A 14 -21.31 -14.12 6.28
N ASP A 15 -20.89 -13.05 6.95
CA ASP A 15 -21.10 -12.87 8.39
C ASP A 15 -22.57 -12.56 8.77
N GLY A 16 -23.53 -12.79 7.86
CA GLY A 16 -24.95 -12.46 8.04
C GLY A 16 -25.30 -10.96 8.00
N THR A 17 -24.30 -10.07 7.93
CA THR A 17 -24.50 -8.62 7.82
C THR A 17 -24.77 -8.18 6.38
N GLU A 18 -25.56 -7.14 6.13
CA GLU A 18 -25.76 -6.59 4.77
C GLU A 18 -24.48 -5.98 4.17
N GLY A 19 -24.39 -5.92 2.83
CA GLY A 19 -23.28 -5.28 2.09
C GLY A 19 -22.15 -6.20 1.60
N TRP A 20 -22.36 -7.52 1.61
CA TRP A 20 -21.48 -8.46 0.91
C TRP A 20 -21.78 -8.46 -0.58
N ILE A 21 -20.73 -8.45 -1.40
CA ILE A 21 -20.78 -8.69 -2.83
C ILE A 21 -20.15 -10.04 -3.14
N GLU A 22 -20.72 -10.75 -4.10
CA GLU A 22 -20.10 -11.96 -4.67
C GLU A 22 -18.89 -11.53 -5.49
N VAL A 23 -17.76 -12.17 -5.25
CA VAL A 23 -16.53 -11.90 -5.97
C VAL A 23 -16.02 -13.19 -6.60
N PRO A 24 -15.25 -13.10 -7.71
CA PRO A 24 -14.64 -14.27 -8.30
C PRO A 24 -13.76 -15.00 -7.27
N GLU A 25 -13.58 -16.30 -7.47
CA GLU A 25 -12.69 -17.10 -6.63
C GLU A 25 -11.23 -16.71 -6.86
N ALA A 26 -10.37 -16.99 -5.88
CA ALA A 26 -8.94 -16.70 -6.00
C ALA A 26 -8.37 -17.46 -7.21
N PRO A 27 -7.67 -16.79 -8.14
CA PRO A 27 -6.98 -17.49 -9.21
C PRO A 27 -5.92 -18.41 -8.64
N GLU A 28 -5.57 -19.47 -9.37
CA GLU A 28 -4.45 -20.32 -9.01
C GLU A 28 -3.14 -19.52 -9.08
N ALA A 29 -2.37 -19.52 -8.00
CA ALA A 29 -1.08 -18.84 -7.95
C ALA A 29 -0.07 -19.61 -8.81
N PRO A 30 0.49 -19.01 -9.88
CA PRO A 30 1.58 -19.64 -10.61
C PRO A 30 2.80 -19.83 -9.70
N GLU A 31 3.65 -20.81 -10.00
CA GLU A 31 4.78 -21.21 -9.15
C GLU A 31 5.68 -20.01 -8.82
N GLY A 32 5.89 -19.77 -7.52
CA GLY A 32 6.69 -18.64 -7.04
C GLY A 32 5.97 -17.28 -7.04
N LYS A 33 4.64 -17.22 -7.21
CA LYS A 33 3.82 -16.01 -7.02
C LYS A 33 2.86 -16.18 -5.84
N GLU A 34 2.41 -15.06 -5.29
CA GLU A 34 1.37 -14.95 -4.28
C GLU A 34 0.11 -14.30 -4.88
N VAL A 35 -1.05 -14.85 -4.55
CA VAL A 35 -2.35 -14.28 -4.91
C VAL A 35 -2.86 -13.48 -3.70
N VAL A 36 -2.96 -12.17 -3.85
CA VAL A 36 -3.46 -11.28 -2.79
C VAL A 36 -4.76 -10.62 -3.23
N TRP A 37 -5.67 -10.42 -2.28
CA TRP A 37 -6.82 -9.55 -2.49
C TRP A 37 -6.48 -8.11 -2.13
N TRP A 38 -6.72 -7.17 -3.03
CA TRP A 38 -6.40 -5.75 -2.82
C TRP A 38 -7.57 -4.84 -3.20
N TYR A 39 -7.53 -3.57 -2.76
CA TYR A 39 -8.50 -2.52 -3.10
C TYR A 39 -7.89 -1.52 -4.12
N PRO A 40 -8.56 -1.15 -5.23
CA PRO A 40 -9.92 -1.49 -5.65
C PRO A 40 -10.11 -3.02 -5.80
N PRO A 41 -11.28 -3.55 -5.38
CA PRO A 41 -11.46 -4.97 -5.09
C PRO A 41 -11.09 -5.84 -6.28
N GLY A 42 -10.00 -6.60 -6.15
CA GLY A 42 -9.50 -7.47 -7.20
C GLY A 42 -8.42 -8.43 -6.69
N TRP A 43 -8.31 -9.57 -7.38
CA TRP A 43 -7.21 -10.51 -7.19
C TRP A 43 -5.98 -10.01 -7.93
N VAL A 44 -4.89 -9.86 -7.20
CA VAL A 44 -3.60 -9.43 -7.74
C VAL A 44 -2.61 -10.56 -7.52
N ILE A 45 -2.07 -11.08 -8.62
CA ILE A 45 -0.98 -12.05 -8.61
C ILE A 45 0.32 -11.26 -8.59
N ARG A 46 1.13 -11.44 -7.55
CA ARG A 46 2.38 -10.71 -7.37
C ARG A 46 3.52 -11.62 -6.96
N ASP A 47 4.75 -11.15 -7.07
CA ASP A 47 5.90 -11.82 -6.46
C ASP A 47 5.76 -11.86 -4.93
N PRO A 48 6.31 -12.90 -4.28
CA PRO A 48 6.27 -13.01 -2.84
C PRO A 48 6.91 -11.81 -2.19
N LYS A 49 6.38 -11.41 -1.02
CA LYS A 49 6.97 -10.29 -0.29
C LYS A 49 8.45 -10.59 0.02
N PRO A 50 9.40 -9.74 -0.45
CA PRO A 50 10.80 -9.90 -0.09
C PRO A 50 11.02 -9.62 1.40
N GLU A 51 12.13 -10.13 1.94
CA GLU A 51 12.49 -9.91 3.35
C GLU A 51 12.77 -8.42 3.60
N GLY A 52 12.12 -7.82 4.61
CA GLY A 52 12.28 -6.43 5.03
C GLY A 52 11.02 -5.55 4.93
N ASP A 53 11.24 -4.23 4.96
CA ASP A 53 10.21 -3.18 4.96
C ASP A 53 9.78 -2.81 3.53
N TRP A 54 9.19 -3.78 2.85
CA TRP A 54 8.64 -3.59 1.51
C TRP A 54 7.13 -3.38 1.53
N ASN A 55 6.67 -2.43 0.72
CA ASN A 55 5.26 -2.16 0.46
C ASN A 55 4.95 -2.45 -1.02
N TRP A 56 3.76 -2.95 -1.31
CA TRP A 56 3.40 -3.26 -2.70
C TRP A 56 2.82 -2.02 -3.37
N SER A 57 3.46 -1.54 -4.43
CA SER A 57 2.97 -0.45 -5.26
C SER A 57 2.02 -1.00 -6.33
N GLN A 58 0.73 -0.71 -6.22
CA GLN A 58 -0.28 -1.09 -7.22
C GLN A 58 -0.05 -0.42 -8.57
N SER A 59 0.36 0.86 -8.56
CA SER A 59 0.59 1.62 -9.79
C SER A 59 1.79 1.11 -10.60
N GLU A 60 2.75 0.49 -9.93
CA GLU A 60 3.98 -0.01 -10.55
C GLU A 60 4.07 -1.53 -10.59
N GLU A 61 3.07 -2.21 -10.01
CA GLU A 61 2.99 -3.67 -9.89
C GLU A 61 4.30 -4.29 -9.37
N LYS A 62 4.91 -3.65 -8.36
CA LYS A 62 6.18 -4.07 -7.77
C LYS A 62 6.26 -3.78 -6.28
N TRP A 63 7.16 -4.48 -5.60
CA TRP A 63 7.57 -4.14 -4.25
C TRP A 63 8.44 -2.88 -4.27
N VAL A 64 8.00 -1.86 -3.53
CA VAL A 64 8.75 -0.63 -3.27
C VAL A 64 9.23 -0.65 -1.82
N GLU A 65 10.52 -0.37 -1.64
CA GLU A 65 11.10 -0.28 -0.30
C GLU A 65 10.51 0.97 0.37
N THR A 66 9.93 0.79 1.56
CA THR A 66 9.53 1.93 2.36
C THR A 66 10.78 2.52 2.97
N VAL A 67 11.29 3.59 2.36
CA VAL A 67 12.31 4.43 2.99
C VAL A 67 11.62 5.16 4.13
N HIS A 68 11.77 4.67 5.36
CA HIS A 68 11.56 5.52 6.51
C HIS A 68 12.63 6.61 6.41
N ALA A 69 12.23 7.80 5.96
CA ALA A 69 13.07 8.97 6.09
C ALA A 69 13.29 9.15 7.59
N ASP A 70 14.44 8.67 8.08
CA ASP A 70 14.93 9.04 9.38
C ASP A 70 14.94 10.57 9.36
N GLN A 71 14.16 11.19 10.25
CA GLN A 71 13.99 12.63 10.34
C GLN A 71 15.33 13.21 10.81
N GLY A 72 16.31 13.24 9.91
CA GLY A 72 17.66 13.67 10.19
C GLY A 72 17.63 15.14 10.57
N ASP A 73 18.12 15.44 11.78
CA ASP A 73 18.37 16.78 12.26
C ASP A 73 19.11 17.60 11.19
N ILE A 74 18.41 18.60 10.62
CA ILE A 74 19.02 19.56 9.71
C ILE A 74 19.91 20.47 10.55
N THR A 75 21.20 20.14 10.64
CA THR A 75 22.19 21.06 11.22
C THR A 75 22.51 22.13 10.17
N ILE A 76 21.90 23.31 10.33
CA ILE A 76 22.23 24.49 9.52
C ILE A 76 23.58 25.02 10.02
N ILE A 77 24.66 24.72 9.29
CA ILE A 77 25.95 25.37 9.48
C ILE A 77 25.88 26.74 8.79
N ASP A 78 25.65 27.79 9.59
CA ASP A 78 25.74 29.18 9.13
C ASP A 78 27.22 29.49 8.80
N ALA A 79 27.56 29.40 7.51
CA ALA A 79 28.73 30.05 6.97
C ALA A 79 28.25 31.18 6.04
N GLY A 80 27.65 32.22 6.63
CA GLY A 80 27.59 33.56 6.04
C GLY A 80 26.87 33.68 4.70
N THR A 81 25.69 33.07 4.54
CA THR A 81 24.79 33.42 3.43
C THR A 81 23.47 33.91 3.98
N THR A 82 23.22 35.20 3.76
CA THR A 82 21.98 35.89 4.11
C THR A 82 20.78 35.25 3.43
N ASP A 83 19.78 34.92 4.25
CA ASP A 83 18.38 34.62 3.92
C ASP A 83 18.12 33.34 3.11
N VAL A 84 17.84 32.24 3.83
CA VAL A 84 17.11 31.10 3.28
C VAL A 84 15.76 31.03 3.97
N SER A 85 14.80 31.79 3.46
CA SER A 85 13.40 31.69 3.86
C SER A 85 12.76 30.43 3.27
N VAL A 86 12.83 29.29 3.98
CA VAL A 86 12.11 28.07 3.61
C VAL A 86 10.63 28.23 3.96
N ASN A 87 9.79 28.52 2.97
CA ASN A 87 8.33 28.44 3.13
C ASN A 87 7.91 26.97 3.07
N LEU A 88 7.82 26.32 4.22
CA LEU A 88 7.15 25.02 4.34
C LEU A 88 5.64 25.26 4.38
N ALA A 89 5.03 25.45 3.20
CA ALA A 89 3.57 25.42 3.09
C ALA A 89 3.13 23.96 3.25
N SER A 90 2.84 23.55 4.49
CA SER A 90 2.07 22.35 4.78
C SER A 90 0.68 22.50 4.16
N ALA A 91 0.48 21.98 2.95
CA ALA A 91 -0.84 21.83 2.36
C ALA A 91 -1.58 20.72 3.10
N THR A 92 -2.14 21.03 4.27
CA THR A 92 -3.24 20.23 4.84
C THR A 92 -4.49 20.58 4.04
N GLY A 93 -4.84 19.70 3.10
CA GLY A 93 -6.12 19.74 2.40
C GLY A 93 -7.29 19.64 3.38
N VAL A 94 -8.34 20.39 3.05
CA VAL A 94 -9.64 20.46 3.75
C VAL A 94 -10.43 19.17 3.63
#